data_AF-A0A1C6H502-F1
#
_entry.id   AF-A0A1C6H502-F1
#
_cell.length_a   1.000
_cell.length_b   1.000
_cell.length_c   1.000
_cell.angle_alpha   90.00
_cell.angle_beta   90.00
_cell.angle_gamma   90.00
#
_symmetry.space_group_name_H-M   'P 1'
#
loop_
_entity.id
_entity.type
_entity.pdbx_description
1 polymer ?
#
loop_
_entity_poly.entity_id
_entity_poly.type
_entity_poly.pdbx_seq_one_letter_code
_entity_poly.pdbx_strand_id
1 'polypeptide(L)'
;MNIKFSNKECVFEEYELNDITEYKRAANKLKKNENIKFVIAIIPTINESDIENPYNPFKRVCAEINLPSQMISLKTAKRFSTSRGQSELYFLHNISLGILGKIGGVPWVIKDMPGEVDCFVGLDVGTKEKGIHYPACSVLFDKYGKLINYYKPTIPQSGEIIKTDVLQEIFDKVLLSYEEENGQYPRNIVIHRDGFSREDLEWYKNYFLKKNIEFSIVEVRKNFATRLVNNFNDEVSNPSKGSFILRDNEAIVVTTDINDNMGAPKPIKVEKTYGDIDMLTIINQIYALTQIHVGSAKSLRLPITTGYADKICKAIDYIPSGQVDNRLFFL
;
A
#
# COMPACT_ATOMS: atom_id res chain seq x y z
N MET A 1 -25.72 -0.51 17.24
CA MET A 1 -26.05 -1.76 16.54
C MET A 1 -25.29 -2.88 17.23
N ASN A 2 -25.94 -3.72 18.04
CA ASN A 2 -25.27 -4.86 18.70
C ASN A 2 -25.27 -6.03 17.73
N ILE A 3 -24.22 -6.14 16.91
CA ILE A 3 -23.98 -7.33 16.09
C ILE A 3 -23.66 -8.47 17.06
N LYS A 4 -24.58 -9.43 17.21
CA LYS A 4 -24.35 -10.63 18.02
C LYS A 4 -23.54 -11.61 17.18
N PHE A 5 -22.36 -11.96 17.66
CA PHE A 5 -21.56 -13.05 17.09
C PHE A 5 -22.33 -14.37 17.17
N SER A 6 -22.44 -15.08 16.05
CA SER A 6 -23.08 -16.40 15.95
C SER A 6 -22.07 -17.42 15.47
N ASN A 7 -21.75 -18.43 16.29
CA ASN A 7 -20.86 -19.53 15.90
C ASN A 7 -21.35 -20.28 14.65
N LYS A 8 -22.65 -20.26 14.38
CA LYS A 8 -23.24 -20.93 13.20
C LYS A 8 -22.89 -20.22 11.88
N GLU A 9 -22.46 -18.96 11.94
CA GLU A 9 -22.08 -18.15 10.78
C GLU A 9 -20.58 -18.22 10.49
N CYS A 10 -19.81 -18.93 11.32
CA CYS A 10 -18.36 -19.07 11.18
C CYS A 10 -17.98 -20.54 10.94
N VAL A 11 -16.92 -20.73 10.17
CA VAL A 11 -16.28 -22.03 9.96
C VAL A 11 -14.94 -21.99 10.68
N PHE A 12 -14.69 -23.02 11.48
CA PHE A 12 -13.43 -23.16 12.22
C PHE A 12 -12.70 -24.41 11.72
N GLU A 13 -11.41 -24.26 11.48
CA GLU A 13 -10.51 -25.36 11.13
C GLU A 13 -9.28 -25.26 12.03
N GLU A 14 -8.93 -26.38 12.65
CA GLU A 14 -7.71 -26.52 13.42
C GLU A 14 -6.57 -27.05 12.53
N TYR A 15 -5.34 -26.77 12.93
CA TYR A 15 -4.16 -27.22 12.21
C TYR A 15 -3.04 -27.58 13.20
N GLU A 16 -2.23 -28.57 12.84
CA GLU A 16 -1.05 -28.97 13.61
C GLU A 16 0.15 -28.10 13.24
N LEU A 17 1.07 -27.90 14.19
CA LEU A 17 2.28 -27.11 13.98
C LEU A 17 3.41 -27.95 13.36
N ASN A 18 4.39 -27.29 12.77
CA ASN A 18 5.62 -27.86 12.21
C ASN A 18 5.43 -28.77 10.98
N ASP A 19 4.32 -28.63 10.25
CA ASP A 19 4.14 -29.20 8.91
C ASP A 19 3.47 -28.21 7.96
N ILE A 20 4.22 -27.71 6.98
CA ILE A 20 3.71 -26.84 5.91
C ILE A 20 2.51 -27.47 5.19
N THR A 21 2.52 -28.80 5.01
CA THR A 21 1.45 -29.54 4.33
C THR A 21 0.15 -29.45 5.10
N GLU A 22 0.19 -29.49 6.44
CA GLU A 22 -0.99 -29.32 7.29
C GLU A 22 -1.56 -27.89 7.20
N TYR A 23 -0.70 -26.86 7.15
CA TYR A 23 -1.15 -25.48 6.93
C TYR A 23 -1.89 -25.34 5.59
N LYS A 24 -1.33 -25.94 4.53
CA LYS A 24 -1.97 -25.96 3.21
C LYS A 24 -3.27 -26.76 3.24
N ARG A 25 -3.31 -27.89 3.95
CA ARG A 25 -4.51 -28.74 4.08
C ARG A 25 -5.64 -27.99 4.77
N ALA A 26 -5.36 -27.32 5.89
CA ALA A 26 -6.35 -26.51 6.61
C ALA A 26 -6.90 -25.38 5.71
N ALA A 27 -6.02 -24.64 5.02
CA ALA A 27 -6.45 -23.59 4.09
C ALA A 27 -7.28 -24.15 2.90
N ASN A 28 -6.91 -25.31 2.35
CA ASN A 28 -7.66 -25.96 1.28
C ASN A 28 -9.02 -26.51 1.73
N LYS A 29 -9.18 -26.92 3.00
CA LYS A 29 -10.50 -27.28 3.54
C LYS A 29 -11.43 -26.06 3.56
N LEU A 30 -10.92 -24.89 3.95
CA LEU A 30 -11.71 -23.65 3.92
C LEU A 30 -12.20 -23.32 2.49
N LYS A 31 -11.40 -23.63 1.45
CA LYS A 31 -11.81 -23.46 0.04
C LYS A 31 -13.10 -24.19 -0.33
N LYS A 32 -13.40 -25.33 0.31
CA LYS A 32 -14.60 -26.13 0.00
C LYS A 32 -15.90 -25.44 0.41
N ASN A 33 -15.82 -24.36 1.17
CA ASN A 33 -16.98 -23.60 1.61
C ASN A 33 -17.06 -22.27 0.85
N GLU A 34 -17.93 -22.22 -0.16
CA GLU A 34 -18.09 -21.07 -1.07
C GLU A 34 -18.58 -19.78 -0.38
N ASN A 35 -19.10 -19.91 0.85
CA ASN A 35 -19.59 -18.80 1.65
C ASN A 35 -18.49 -18.05 2.41
N ILE A 36 -17.27 -18.58 2.48
CA ILE A 36 -16.17 -17.92 3.20
C ILE A 36 -15.64 -16.75 2.35
N LYS A 37 -15.76 -15.53 2.89
CA LYS A 37 -15.32 -14.29 2.24
C LYS A 37 -14.00 -13.74 2.76
N PHE A 38 -13.58 -14.13 3.96
CA PHE A 38 -12.31 -13.76 4.57
C PHE A 38 -11.93 -14.79 5.64
N VAL A 39 -10.65 -14.86 6.00
CA VAL A 39 -10.13 -15.76 7.04
C VAL A 39 -9.40 -14.98 8.12
N ILE A 40 -9.64 -15.33 9.38
CA ILE A 40 -8.77 -14.96 10.51
C ILE A 40 -7.99 -16.19 10.92
N ALA A 41 -6.66 -16.09 10.97
CA ALA A 41 -5.79 -17.17 11.38
C ALA A 41 -5.01 -16.76 12.64
N ILE A 42 -5.09 -17.55 13.71
CA ILE A 42 -4.26 -17.37 14.89
C ILE A 42 -2.93 -18.11 14.67
N ILE A 43 -1.81 -17.39 14.72
CA ILE A 43 -0.46 -17.94 14.47
C ILE A 43 0.38 -17.92 15.77
N PRO A 44 1.23 -18.94 16.02
CA PRO A 44 2.13 -18.93 17.17
C PRO A 44 3.08 -17.72 17.12
N THR A 45 3.52 -17.26 18.30
CA THR A 45 4.50 -16.17 18.38
C THR A 45 5.89 -16.76 18.20
N ILE A 46 6.62 -16.29 17.19
CA ILE A 46 7.95 -16.79 16.83
C ILE A 46 8.95 -16.26 17.86
N ASN A 47 9.09 -16.97 18.98
CA ASN A 47 10.12 -16.69 19.98
C ASN A 47 11.04 -17.90 20.21
N GLU A 48 10.86 -19.01 19.49
CA GLU A 48 11.65 -20.23 19.64
C GLU A 48 12.04 -20.73 18.25
N SER A 49 13.32 -21.08 18.09
CA SER A 49 14.02 -21.38 16.82
C SER A 49 13.49 -22.57 16.04
N ASP A 50 12.51 -23.31 16.57
CA ASP A 50 12.14 -24.64 16.08
C ASP A 50 10.70 -24.70 15.53
N ILE A 51 9.93 -23.59 15.58
CA ILE A 51 8.59 -23.52 15.01
C ILE A 51 8.65 -22.85 13.64
N GLU A 52 8.37 -23.62 12.59
CA GLU A 52 8.26 -23.08 11.23
C GLU A 52 7.06 -22.14 11.14
N ASN A 53 7.30 -20.87 10.77
CA ASN A 53 6.29 -19.83 10.82
C ASN A 53 5.16 -20.10 9.79
N PRO A 54 3.91 -20.39 10.23
CA PRO A 54 2.81 -20.71 9.34
C PRO A 54 2.32 -19.51 8.52
N TYR A 55 2.76 -18.29 8.84
CA TYR A 55 2.34 -17.06 8.17
C TYR A 55 2.54 -17.14 6.64
N ASN A 56 3.74 -17.50 6.17
CA ASN A 56 4.07 -17.50 4.75
C ASN A 56 3.27 -18.57 3.98
N PRO A 57 3.22 -19.85 4.42
CA PRO A 57 2.38 -20.87 3.80
C PRO A 57 0.90 -20.51 3.75
N PHE A 58 0.30 -20.04 4.87
CA PHE A 58 -1.11 -19.68 4.89
C PHE A 58 -1.40 -18.52 3.94
N LYS A 59 -0.57 -17.48 3.96
CA LYS A 59 -0.71 -16.33 3.06
C LYS A 59 -0.68 -16.75 1.60
N ARG A 60 0.24 -17.64 1.22
CA ARG A 60 0.38 -18.13 -0.15
C ARG A 60 -0.88 -18.88 -0.61
N VAL A 61 -1.35 -19.85 0.17
CA VAL A 61 -2.56 -20.61 -0.21
C VAL A 61 -3.79 -19.72 -0.28
N CYS A 62 -3.97 -18.81 0.70
CA CYS A 62 -5.08 -17.87 0.68
C CYS A 62 -5.04 -16.96 -0.57
N ALA A 63 -3.85 -16.50 -0.98
CA ALA A 63 -3.68 -15.70 -2.19
C ALA A 63 -3.96 -16.50 -3.47
N GLU A 64 -3.53 -17.76 -3.56
CA GLU A 64 -3.80 -18.66 -4.70
C GLU A 64 -5.30 -18.88 -4.94
N ILE A 65 -6.10 -18.89 -3.88
CA ILE A 65 -7.56 -19.07 -3.95
C ILE A 65 -8.33 -17.74 -3.89
N ASN A 66 -7.63 -16.62 -3.99
CA ASN A 66 -8.21 -15.27 -3.97
C ASN A 66 -9.05 -14.95 -2.71
N LEU A 67 -8.60 -15.46 -1.55
CA LEU A 67 -9.26 -15.34 -0.25
C LEU A 67 -8.45 -14.41 0.68
N PRO A 68 -8.99 -13.25 1.09
CA PRO A 68 -8.30 -12.35 2.01
C PRO A 68 -8.11 -12.99 3.38
N SER A 69 -6.96 -12.70 4.01
CA SER A 69 -6.57 -13.29 5.29
C SER A 69 -5.96 -12.29 6.27
N GLN A 70 -6.39 -12.38 7.52
CA GLN A 70 -5.88 -11.63 8.66
C GLN A 70 -5.23 -12.58 9.67
N MET A 71 -3.90 -12.60 9.68
CA MET A 71 -3.14 -13.33 10.69
C MET A 71 -3.07 -12.50 11.97
N ILE A 72 -3.28 -13.15 13.11
CA ILE A 72 -3.18 -12.55 14.45
C ILE A 72 -2.26 -13.43 15.28
N SER A 73 -1.25 -12.84 15.92
CA SER A 73 -0.36 -13.63 16.77
C SER A 73 -1.11 -14.15 18.00
N LEU A 74 -0.75 -15.34 18.47
CA LEU A 74 -1.32 -15.96 19.66
C LEU A 74 -1.13 -15.07 20.89
N LYS A 75 -0.01 -14.35 20.98
CA LYS A 75 0.23 -13.33 22.00
C LYS A 75 -0.86 -12.25 21.97
N THR A 76 -1.16 -11.68 20.80
CA THR A 76 -2.22 -10.66 20.66
C THR A 76 -3.61 -11.24 20.97
N ALA A 77 -3.91 -12.46 20.50
CA ALA A 77 -5.18 -13.11 20.79
C ALA A 77 -5.40 -13.34 22.30
N LYS A 78 -4.37 -13.80 23.02
CA LYS A 78 -4.39 -13.97 24.49
C LYS A 78 -4.58 -12.65 25.24
N ARG A 79 -4.18 -11.50 24.68
CA ARG A 79 -4.45 -10.20 25.32
C ARG A 79 -5.94 -9.88 25.36
N PHE A 80 -6.69 -10.23 24.32
CA PHE A 80 -8.13 -9.98 24.27
C PHE A 80 -8.94 -10.87 25.22
N SER A 81 -8.44 -12.05 25.59
CA SER A 81 -9.09 -12.89 26.60
C SER A 81 -8.86 -12.41 28.03
N THR A 82 -7.81 -11.60 28.26
CA THR A 82 -7.33 -11.25 29.60
C THR A 82 -7.44 -9.77 29.95
N SER A 83 -7.59 -8.89 28.95
CA SER A 83 -7.69 -7.44 29.13
C SER A 83 -8.74 -6.83 28.21
N ARG A 84 -9.35 -5.73 28.68
CA ARG A 84 -10.26 -4.88 27.90
C ARG A 84 -9.88 -3.40 28.01
N GLY A 85 -8.58 -3.12 28.18
CA GLY A 85 -8.06 -1.76 28.34
C GLY A 85 -7.99 -0.96 27.03
N GLN A 86 -7.57 0.29 27.15
CA GLN A 86 -7.38 1.19 26.01
C GLN A 86 -6.33 0.67 25.02
N SER A 87 -5.30 -0.02 25.52
CA SER A 87 -4.30 -0.65 24.66
C SER A 87 -4.91 -1.66 23.70
N GLU A 88 -5.83 -2.51 24.17
CA GLU A 88 -6.48 -3.54 23.36
C GLU A 88 -7.38 -2.91 22.29
N LEU A 89 -8.02 -1.77 22.59
CA LEU A 89 -8.78 -1.01 21.60
C LEU A 89 -7.91 -0.54 20.44
N TYR A 90 -6.67 -0.09 20.67
CA TYR A 90 -5.75 0.26 19.58
C TYR A 90 -5.42 -0.94 18.67
N PHE A 91 -5.27 -2.14 19.23
CA PHE A 91 -5.07 -3.36 18.44
C PHE A 91 -6.33 -3.69 17.64
N LEU A 92 -7.51 -3.62 18.25
CA LEU A 92 -8.79 -3.84 17.57
C LEU A 92 -9.00 -2.85 16.43
N HIS A 93 -8.71 -1.55 16.63
CA HIS A 93 -8.81 -0.56 15.56
C HIS A 93 -7.97 -0.95 14.34
N ASN A 94 -6.70 -1.31 14.53
CA ASN A 94 -5.84 -1.71 13.42
C ASN A 94 -6.30 -3.04 12.78
N ILE A 95 -6.74 -4.02 13.57
CA ILE A 95 -7.25 -5.30 13.06
C ILE A 95 -8.53 -5.06 12.24
N SER A 96 -9.48 -4.29 12.75
CA SER A 96 -10.73 -3.97 12.06
C SER A 96 -10.49 -3.20 10.77
N LEU A 97 -9.59 -2.21 10.77
CA LEU A 97 -9.20 -1.47 9.58
C LEU A 97 -8.48 -2.35 8.54
N GLY A 98 -7.57 -3.22 9.00
CA GLY A 98 -6.90 -4.20 8.15
C GLY A 98 -7.88 -5.19 7.51
N ILE A 99 -8.84 -5.70 8.28
CA ILE A 99 -9.92 -6.56 7.76
C ILE A 99 -10.77 -5.78 6.75
N LEU A 100 -11.21 -4.57 7.09
CA LEU A 100 -12.06 -3.75 6.23
C LEU A 100 -11.40 -3.50 4.86
N GLY A 101 -10.14 -3.09 4.84
CA GLY A 101 -9.41 -2.90 3.58
C GLY A 101 -9.20 -4.20 2.79
N LYS A 102 -8.99 -5.33 3.48
CA LYS A 102 -8.85 -6.66 2.86
C LYS A 102 -10.15 -7.19 2.24
N ILE A 103 -11.30 -6.67 2.65
CA ILE A 103 -12.59 -7.02 2.04
C ILE A 103 -13.10 -5.93 1.08
N GLY A 104 -12.26 -4.93 0.76
CA GLY A 104 -12.58 -3.86 -0.20
C GLY A 104 -13.34 -2.68 0.40
N GLY A 105 -13.51 -2.64 1.72
CA GLY A 105 -14.10 -1.51 2.41
C GLY A 105 -13.14 -0.32 2.52
N VAL A 106 -13.69 0.88 2.39
CA VAL A 106 -12.94 2.15 2.44
C VAL A 106 -13.45 2.98 3.62
N PRO A 107 -12.65 3.17 4.68
CA PRO A 107 -13.11 3.81 5.91
C PRO A 107 -13.23 5.33 5.79
N TRP A 108 -12.46 5.95 4.89
CA TRP A 108 -12.44 7.40 4.67
C TRP A 108 -11.84 7.72 3.30
N VAL A 109 -12.13 8.92 2.81
CA VAL A 109 -11.65 9.47 1.54
C VAL A 109 -11.28 10.95 1.71
N ILE A 110 -10.56 11.50 0.75
CA ILE A 110 -10.27 12.93 0.65
C ILE A 110 -11.50 13.62 0.04
N LYS A 111 -11.95 14.72 0.63
CA LYS A 111 -13.08 15.49 0.10
C LYS A 111 -12.65 16.40 -1.06
N ASP A 112 -11.64 17.23 -0.80
CA ASP A 112 -11.20 18.31 -1.67
C ASP A 112 -9.72 18.07 -2.08
N MET A 113 -9.50 17.37 -3.19
CA MET A 113 -8.16 17.13 -3.74
C MET A 113 -7.78 18.27 -4.70
N PRO A 114 -6.61 18.94 -4.51
CA PRO A 114 -6.20 20.04 -5.39
C PRO A 114 -5.67 19.53 -6.75
N GLY A 115 -5.63 20.43 -7.74
CA GLY A 115 -4.89 20.20 -9.00
C GLY A 115 -5.66 19.54 -10.13
N GLU A 116 -7.00 19.57 -10.11
CA GLU A 116 -7.89 19.02 -11.14
C GLU A 116 -7.60 17.56 -11.55
N VAL A 117 -6.91 16.80 -10.71
CA VAL A 117 -6.51 15.41 -10.99
C VAL A 117 -7.70 14.45 -10.99
N ASP A 118 -7.73 13.54 -11.97
CA ASP A 118 -8.74 12.48 -12.09
C ASP A 118 -8.26 11.20 -11.39
N CYS A 119 -6.97 10.82 -11.56
CA CYS A 119 -6.41 9.66 -10.87
C CYS A 119 -4.90 9.75 -10.55
N PHE A 120 -4.47 8.93 -9.59
CA PHE A 120 -3.08 8.77 -9.18
C PHE A 120 -2.58 7.35 -9.47
N VAL A 121 -1.37 7.23 -9.99
CA VAL A 121 -0.70 5.95 -10.21
C VAL A 121 0.59 5.89 -9.41
N GLY A 122 0.72 4.95 -8.48
CA GLY A 122 1.99 4.68 -7.80
C GLY A 122 2.78 3.58 -8.52
N LEU A 123 4.09 3.74 -8.68
CA LEU A 123 4.99 2.75 -9.30
C LEU A 123 6.19 2.44 -8.38
N ASP A 124 6.41 1.16 -8.08
CA ASP A 124 7.62 0.69 -7.37
C ASP A 124 8.23 -0.56 -8.04
N VAL A 125 9.54 -0.73 -7.91
CA VAL A 125 10.32 -1.88 -8.38
C VAL A 125 10.99 -2.53 -7.18
N GLY A 126 10.46 -3.68 -6.75
CA GLY A 126 11.03 -4.45 -5.66
C GLY A 126 12.28 -5.23 -6.07
N THR A 127 13.12 -5.60 -5.12
CA THR A 127 14.28 -6.50 -5.34
C THR A 127 14.08 -7.76 -4.51
N LYS A 128 14.06 -8.95 -5.14
CA LYS A 128 13.92 -10.23 -4.43
C LYS A 128 15.26 -10.68 -3.84
N GLU A 129 16.27 -10.68 -4.70
CA GLU A 129 17.63 -11.13 -4.46
C GLU A 129 18.57 -10.16 -5.18
N LYS A 130 19.85 -10.09 -4.79
CA LYS A 130 20.82 -9.21 -5.46
C LYS A 130 20.84 -9.51 -6.96
N GLY A 131 20.38 -8.56 -7.77
CA GLY A 131 20.35 -8.63 -9.24
C GLY A 131 19.04 -9.14 -9.86
N ILE A 132 18.07 -9.61 -9.07
CA ILE A 132 16.73 -10.00 -9.55
C ILE A 132 15.70 -9.01 -9.02
N HIS A 133 15.20 -8.17 -9.92
CA HIS A 133 14.16 -7.20 -9.61
C HIS A 133 12.78 -7.78 -9.94
N TYR A 134 11.85 -7.58 -9.02
CA TYR A 134 10.45 -7.81 -9.29
C TYR A 134 9.96 -6.76 -10.29
N PRO A 135 8.99 -7.12 -11.14
CA PRO A 135 8.48 -6.20 -12.13
C PRO A 135 7.68 -5.10 -11.43
N ALA A 136 7.54 -3.96 -12.12
CA ALA A 136 6.95 -2.77 -11.54
C ALA A 136 5.53 -3.01 -11.01
N CYS A 137 5.36 -2.83 -9.70
CA CYS A 137 4.05 -2.89 -9.06
C CYS A 137 3.38 -1.53 -9.24
N SER A 138 2.13 -1.53 -9.71
CA SER A 138 1.35 -0.31 -9.82
C SER A 138 0.12 -0.33 -8.91
N VAL A 139 -0.27 0.85 -8.45
CA VAL A 139 -1.53 1.06 -7.73
C VAL A 139 -2.24 2.25 -8.36
N LEU A 140 -3.55 2.14 -8.50
CA LEU A 140 -4.43 3.15 -9.10
C LEU A 140 -5.44 3.62 -8.06
N PHE A 141 -5.44 4.92 -7.84
CA PHE A 141 -6.41 5.60 -6.98
C PHE A 141 -7.19 6.63 -7.78
N ASP A 142 -8.46 6.81 -7.45
CA ASP A 142 -9.20 8.01 -7.88
C ASP A 142 -8.68 9.25 -7.15
N LYS A 143 -9.19 10.42 -7.54
CA LYS A 143 -8.85 11.71 -6.90
C LYS A 143 -9.20 11.79 -5.41
N TYR A 144 -10.12 10.97 -4.91
CA TYR A 144 -10.51 10.93 -3.51
C TYR A 144 -9.63 9.97 -2.70
N GLY A 145 -8.71 9.25 -3.35
CA GLY A 145 -7.82 8.28 -2.73
C GLY A 145 -8.47 6.92 -2.48
N LYS A 146 -9.62 6.64 -3.11
CA LYS A 146 -10.20 5.30 -3.16
C LYS A 146 -9.35 4.44 -4.09
N LEU A 147 -8.95 3.26 -3.64
CA LEU A 147 -8.27 2.30 -4.51
C LEU A 147 -9.27 1.86 -5.59
N ILE A 148 -8.92 2.11 -6.85
CA ILE A 148 -9.61 1.50 -7.98
C ILE A 148 -9.01 0.11 -8.19
N ASN A 149 -7.68 0.02 -8.26
CA ASN A 149 -7.01 -1.22 -8.59
C ASN A 149 -5.52 -1.23 -8.20
N TYR A 150 -4.89 -2.40 -8.24
CA TYR A 150 -3.44 -2.54 -8.27
C TYR A 150 -3.01 -3.64 -9.23
N TYR A 151 -1.85 -3.49 -9.84
CA TYR A 151 -1.29 -4.47 -10.74
C TYR A 151 0.03 -5.04 -10.21
N LYS A 152 0.09 -6.37 -10.21
CA LYS A 152 1.27 -7.17 -9.93
C LYS A 152 1.64 -7.93 -11.20
N PRO A 153 2.79 -7.63 -11.83
CA PRO A 153 3.23 -8.36 -12.99
C PRO A 153 3.76 -9.76 -12.64
N THR A 154 3.64 -10.69 -13.57
CA THR A 154 4.00 -12.11 -13.40
C THR A 154 5.42 -12.43 -13.83
N ILE A 155 6.01 -11.60 -14.71
CA ILE A 155 7.34 -11.85 -15.29
C ILE A 155 8.37 -10.95 -14.62
N PRO A 156 9.43 -11.50 -13.99
CA PRO A 156 10.50 -10.68 -13.41
C PRO A 156 11.23 -9.85 -14.46
N GLN A 157 11.69 -8.66 -14.06
CA GLN A 157 12.52 -7.80 -14.91
C GLN A 157 13.96 -7.74 -14.37
N SER A 158 14.91 -7.49 -15.25
CA SER A 158 16.29 -7.17 -14.84
C SER A 158 16.45 -5.66 -14.77
N GLY A 159 16.94 -5.17 -13.63
CA GLY A 159 17.24 -3.75 -13.38
C GLY A 159 16.13 -2.95 -12.68
N GLU A 160 16.51 -1.74 -12.24
CA GLU A 160 15.61 -0.78 -11.58
C GLU A 160 14.72 0.00 -12.55
N ILE A 161 15.10 0.05 -13.83
CA ILE A 161 14.38 0.78 -14.88
C ILE A 161 13.26 -0.12 -15.42
N ILE A 162 12.04 0.40 -15.40
CA ILE A 162 10.86 -0.28 -15.94
C ILE A 162 10.93 -0.26 -17.46
N LYS A 163 10.86 -1.43 -18.10
CA LYS A 163 10.89 -1.54 -19.56
C LYS A 163 9.58 -1.05 -20.18
N THR A 164 9.63 -0.59 -21.43
CA THR A 164 8.49 0.01 -22.13
C THR A 164 7.34 -0.97 -22.40
N ASP A 165 7.62 -2.25 -22.59
CA ASP A 165 6.61 -3.32 -22.68
C ASP A 165 5.86 -3.52 -21.36
N VAL A 166 6.58 -3.45 -20.23
CA VAL A 166 5.99 -3.50 -18.89
C VAL A 166 5.17 -2.23 -18.60
N LEU A 167 5.67 -1.06 -18.99
CA LEU A 167 4.90 0.19 -18.88
C LEU A 167 3.61 0.13 -19.70
N GLN A 168 3.68 -0.36 -20.94
CA GLN A 168 2.51 -0.56 -21.79
C GLN A 168 1.46 -1.42 -21.09
N GLU A 169 1.85 -2.58 -20.56
CA GLU A 169 0.93 -3.46 -19.83
C GLU A 169 0.32 -2.79 -18.59
N ILE A 170 1.14 -2.09 -17.80
CA ILE A 170 0.69 -1.36 -16.61
C ILE A 170 -0.36 -0.33 -16.98
N PHE A 171 -0.06 0.54 -17.94
CA PHE A 171 -0.94 1.66 -18.27
C PHE A 171 -2.19 1.22 -19.04
N ASP A 172 -2.11 0.16 -19.86
CA ASP A 172 -3.31 -0.41 -20.49
C ASP A 172 -4.28 -0.91 -19.42
N LYS A 173 -3.79 -1.64 -18.41
CA LYS A 173 -4.64 -2.10 -17.29
C LYS A 173 -5.19 -0.95 -16.45
N VAL A 174 -4.36 0.05 -16.18
CA VAL A 174 -4.78 1.26 -15.43
C VAL A 174 -5.92 1.98 -16.14
N LEU A 175 -5.77 2.26 -17.43
CA LEU A 175 -6.76 3.02 -18.18
C LEU A 175 -8.06 2.24 -18.37
N LEU A 176 -7.98 0.94 -18.67
CA LEU A 176 -9.17 0.08 -18.78
C LEU A 176 -9.91 -0.04 -17.44
N SER A 177 -9.18 -0.19 -16.32
CA SER A 177 -9.81 -0.26 -14.99
C SER A 177 -10.48 1.07 -14.61
N TYR A 178 -9.87 2.20 -14.97
CA TYR A 178 -10.46 3.51 -14.72
C TYR A 178 -11.71 3.72 -15.56
N GLU A 179 -11.68 3.35 -16.85
CA GLU A 179 -12.81 3.42 -17.75
C GLU A 179 -13.97 2.52 -17.32
N GLU A 180 -13.70 1.32 -16.83
CA GLU A 180 -14.72 0.41 -16.32
C GLU A 180 -15.49 1.02 -15.13
N GLU A 181 -14.80 1.71 -14.21
CA GLU A 181 -15.41 2.36 -13.04
C GLU A 181 -16.08 3.70 -13.38
N ASN A 182 -15.54 4.48 -14.34
CA ASN A 182 -15.95 5.87 -14.58
C ASN A 182 -16.61 6.13 -15.95
N GLY A 183 -16.66 5.14 -16.83
CA GLY A 183 -17.25 5.23 -18.17
C GLY A 183 -16.40 5.97 -19.22
N GLN A 184 -15.21 6.46 -18.85
CA GLN A 184 -14.29 7.18 -19.75
C GLN A 184 -12.86 7.13 -19.23
N TYR A 185 -11.87 7.42 -20.08
CA TYR A 185 -10.48 7.64 -19.65
C TYR A 185 -10.33 8.88 -18.77
N PRO A 186 -9.32 8.89 -17.86
CA PRO A 186 -8.98 10.08 -17.10
C PRO A 186 -8.41 11.13 -18.05
N ARG A 187 -8.71 12.42 -17.79
CA ARG A 187 -8.16 13.53 -18.56
C ARG A 187 -6.76 13.88 -18.08
N ASN A 188 -6.46 13.66 -16.80
CA ASN A 188 -5.15 13.92 -16.22
C ASN A 188 -4.75 12.87 -15.16
N ILE A 189 -3.47 12.50 -15.22
CA ILE A 189 -2.90 11.46 -14.35
C ILE A 189 -1.67 11.99 -13.63
N VAL A 190 -1.57 11.73 -12.33
CA VAL A 190 -0.34 11.99 -11.57
C VAL A 190 0.33 10.67 -11.23
N ILE A 191 1.57 10.49 -11.72
CA ILE A 191 2.37 9.28 -11.52
C ILE A 191 3.38 9.54 -10.40
N HIS A 192 3.33 8.73 -9.35
CA HIS A 192 4.29 8.72 -8.24
C HIS A 192 5.26 7.55 -8.38
N ARG A 193 6.52 7.81 -8.71
CA ARG A 193 7.60 6.80 -8.78
C ARG A 193 8.34 6.70 -7.46
N ASP A 194 8.45 5.51 -6.86
CA ASP A 194 9.35 5.29 -5.72
C ASP A 194 10.81 5.23 -6.21
N GLY A 195 11.63 6.17 -5.75
CA GLY A 195 13.00 6.35 -6.26
C GLY A 195 13.07 7.24 -7.49
N PHE A 196 14.11 7.05 -8.29
CA PHE A 196 14.35 7.84 -9.50
C PHE A 196 13.50 7.34 -10.66
N SER A 197 12.89 8.27 -11.41
CA SER A 197 12.21 7.96 -12.66
C SER A 197 13.20 8.06 -13.82
N ARG A 198 13.79 6.93 -14.19
CA ARG A 198 14.75 6.80 -15.30
C ARG A 198 14.14 6.09 -16.52
N GLU A 199 12.83 5.88 -16.47
CA GLU A 199 12.06 5.31 -17.57
C GLU A 199 12.04 6.25 -18.78
N ASP A 200 11.67 5.72 -19.94
CA ASP A 200 11.63 6.49 -21.19
C ASP A 200 10.50 7.54 -21.17
N LEU A 201 10.87 8.81 -20.97
CA LEU A 201 9.95 9.93 -20.98
C LEU A 201 9.22 10.10 -22.32
N GLU A 202 9.90 9.81 -23.44
CA GLU A 202 9.33 9.95 -24.77
C GLU A 202 8.26 8.89 -25.02
N TRP A 203 8.44 7.69 -24.45
CA TRP A 203 7.39 6.67 -24.43
C TRP A 203 6.13 7.17 -23.73
N TYR A 204 6.25 7.76 -22.52
CA TYR A 204 5.09 8.30 -21.79
C TYR A 204 4.35 9.37 -22.59
N LYS A 205 5.08 10.34 -23.15
CA LYS A 205 4.52 11.40 -23.98
C LYS A 205 3.73 10.82 -25.15
N ASN A 206 4.32 9.90 -25.90
CA ASN A 206 3.66 9.27 -27.04
C ASN A 206 2.46 8.41 -26.63
N TYR A 207 2.53 7.71 -25.50
CA TYR A 207 1.45 6.87 -25.02
C TYR A 207 0.21 7.69 -24.61
N PHE A 208 0.42 8.77 -23.84
CA PHE A 208 -0.67 9.60 -23.31
C PHE A 208 -1.19 10.62 -24.33
N LEU A 209 -0.34 11.18 -25.20
CA LEU A 209 -0.77 12.07 -26.28
C LEU A 209 -1.77 11.40 -27.21
N LYS A 210 -1.54 10.13 -27.58
CA LYS A 210 -2.45 9.34 -28.43
C LYS A 210 -3.84 9.14 -27.82
N LYS A 211 -3.96 9.29 -26.50
CA LYS A 211 -5.21 9.12 -25.76
C LYS A 211 -5.77 10.45 -25.27
N ASN A 212 -5.12 11.57 -25.62
CA ASN A 212 -5.47 12.91 -25.15
C ASN A 212 -5.53 13.01 -23.62
N ILE A 213 -4.53 12.44 -22.95
CA ILE A 213 -4.41 12.43 -21.49
C ILE A 213 -3.21 13.30 -21.10
N GLU A 214 -3.41 14.25 -20.20
CA GLU A 214 -2.33 14.99 -19.56
C GLU A 214 -1.69 14.16 -18.45
N PHE A 215 -0.39 14.32 -18.21
CA PHE A 215 0.26 13.58 -17.13
C PHE A 215 1.39 14.36 -16.48
N SER A 216 1.62 14.06 -15.20
CA SER A 216 2.78 14.52 -14.44
C SER A 216 3.52 13.33 -13.83
N ILE A 217 4.85 13.41 -13.78
CA ILE A 217 5.71 12.42 -13.12
C ILE A 217 6.37 13.06 -11.92
N VAL A 218 6.19 12.44 -10.77
CA VAL A 218 6.74 12.87 -9.48
C VAL A 218 7.50 11.72 -8.85
N GLU A 219 8.78 11.94 -8.57
CA GLU A 219 9.61 11.05 -7.78
C GLU A 219 9.30 11.23 -6.29
N VAL A 220 9.12 10.13 -5.57
CA VAL A 220 8.97 10.10 -4.11
C VAL A 220 10.10 9.27 -3.53
N ARG A 221 11.11 9.94 -2.98
CA ARG A 221 12.33 9.32 -2.47
C ARG A 221 12.28 9.18 -0.95
N LYS A 222 12.16 7.93 -0.50
CA LYS A 222 11.99 7.55 0.91
C LYS A 222 13.28 7.57 1.75
N ASN A 223 14.44 7.47 1.10
CA ASN A 223 15.75 7.38 1.72
C ASN A 223 16.64 8.54 1.25
N PHE A 224 16.77 9.57 2.08
CA PHE A 224 17.77 10.63 1.91
C PHE A 224 18.34 11.03 3.27
N ALA A 225 19.59 11.52 3.25
CA ALA A 225 20.36 11.78 4.46
C ALA A 225 19.84 12.99 5.26
N THR A 226 19.24 13.97 4.58
CA THR A 226 18.83 15.25 5.18
C THR A 226 17.73 15.07 6.23
N ARG A 227 17.81 15.88 7.29
CA ARG A 227 16.78 16.03 8.33
C ARG A 227 16.33 17.48 8.36
N LEU A 228 15.11 17.68 8.83
CA LEU A 228 14.54 19.01 9.04
C LEU A 228 14.34 19.21 10.53
N VAL A 229 14.65 20.42 11.00
CA VAL A 229 14.41 20.87 12.36
C VAL A 229 13.68 22.21 12.28
N ASN A 230 12.81 22.47 13.24
CA ASN A 230 12.31 23.81 13.48
C ASN A 230 13.30 24.52 14.42
N ASN A 231 13.72 25.74 14.05
CA ASN A 231 14.56 26.58 14.89
C ASN A 231 13.85 27.91 15.08
N PHE A 232 13.36 28.14 16.30
CA PHE A 232 12.65 29.36 16.66
C PHE A 232 13.15 29.84 18.01
N ASN A 233 13.59 31.10 18.10
CA ASN A 233 14.15 31.70 19.32
C ASN A 233 15.26 30.85 19.98
N ASP A 234 16.18 30.32 19.18
CA ASP A 234 17.27 29.43 19.61
C ASP A 234 16.82 28.07 20.21
N GLU A 235 15.53 27.75 20.13
CA GLU A 235 15.00 26.43 20.48
C GLU A 235 14.88 25.54 19.24
N VAL A 236 15.53 24.38 19.31
CA VAL A 236 15.49 23.36 18.25
C VAL A 236 14.46 22.30 18.63
N SER A 237 13.49 22.09 17.74
CA SER A 237 12.43 21.08 17.89
C SER A 237 12.17 20.33 16.59
N ASN A 238 11.47 19.21 16.68
CA ASN A 238 11.00 18.52 15.49
C ASN A 238 9.97 19.39 14.76
N PRO A 239 10.03 19.47 13.42
CA PRO A 239 9.03 20.16 12.63
C PRO A 239 7.70 19.42 12.72
N SER A 240 6.61 20.18 12.77
CA SER A 240 5.26 19.61 12.75
C SER A 240 5.01 18.83 11.47
N LYS A 241 4.24 17.76 11.57
CA LYS A 241 3.80 16.99 10.41
C LYS A 241 3.05 17.89 9.41
N GLY A 242 3.46 17.84 8.14
CA GLY A 242 3.00 18.74 7.07
C GLY A 242 4.00 19.84 6.72
N SER A 243 5.03 20.07 7.53
CA SER A 243 6.10 21.02 7.22
C SER A 243 6.86 20.59 5.96
N PHE A 244 7.27 21.57 5.15
CA PHE A 244 8.08 21.32 3.96
C PHE A 244 9.05 22.46 3.66
N ILE A 245 10.10 22.14 2.91
CA ILE A 245 10.96 23.10 2.23
C ILE A 245 10.81 22.86 0.73
N LEU A 246 10.46 23.89 -0.02
CA LEU A 246 10.29 23.86 -1.47
C LEU A 246 11.37 24.70 -2.14
N ARG A 247 11.98 24.16 -3.19
CA ARG A 247 12.89 24.87 -4.09
C ARG A 247 12.71 24.36 -5.51
N ASP A 248 12.35 25.25 -6.44
CA ASP A 248 12.15 24.92 -7.85
C ASP A 248 11.16 23.75 -8.01
N ASN A 249 11.61 22.63 -8.59
CA ASN A 249 10.83 21.42 -8.78
C ASN A 249 11.06 20.35 -7.69
N GLU A 250 11.72 20.70 -6.58
CA GLU A 250 12.04 19.78 -5.50
C GLU A 250 11.47 20.24 -4.15
N ALA A 251 11.04 19.28 -3.33
CA ALA A 251 10.63 19.55 -1.97
C ALA A 251 11.10 18.47 -0.99
N ILE A 252 11.34 18.86 0.26
CA ILE A 252 11.53 17.96 1.39
C ILE A 252 10.30 18.10 2.29
N VAL A 253 9.56 17.02 2.50
CA VAL A 253 8.26 17.04 3.17
C VAL A 253 8.26 16.13 4.40
N VAL A 254 7.81 16.66 5.53
CA VAL A 254 7.66 15.91 6.80
C VAL A 254 6.25 15.33 6.86
N THR A 255 6.13 14.01 6.75
CA THR A 255 4.82 13.32 6.69
C THR A 255 4.48 12.56 7.98
N THR A 256 5.39 12.55 8.95
CA THR A 256 5.23 11.84 10.23
C THR A 256 5.31 12.82 11.39
N ASP A 257 4.52 12.55 12.42
CA ASP A 257 4.58 13.26 13.69
C ASP A 257 5.42 12.44 14.68
N ILE A 258 6.49 13.04 15.19
CA ILE A 258 7.47 12.39 16.07
C ILE A 258 7.77 13.33 17.22
N ASN A 259 7.51 12.90 18.44
CA ASN A 259 7.89 13.66 19.64
C ASN A 259 9.41 13.80 19.72
N ASP A 260 9.89 14.95 20.18
CA ASP A 260 11.32 15.26 20.29
C ASP A 260 12.12 14.19 21.06
N ASN A 261 11.51 13.59 22.08
CA ASN A 261 12.12 12.55 22.91
C ASN A 261 12.24 11.17 22.23
N MET A 262 11.59 10.95 21.07
CA MET A 262 11.60 9.68 20.33
C MET A 262 12.54 9.68 19.12
N GLY A 263 13.23 10.81 18.87
CA GLY A 263 14.14 11.00 17.74
C GLY A 263 13.61 12.00 16.72
N ALA A 264 14.32 12.15 15.60
CA ALA A 264 13.96 13.11 14.54
C ALA A 264 13.10 12.46 13.44
N PRO A 265 12.10 13.16 12.89
CA PRO A 265 11.33 12.66 11.77
C PRO A 265 12.23 12.42 10.55
N LYS A 266 11.92 11.38 9.78
CA LYS A 266 12.57 11.08 8.51
C LYS A 266 11.67 11.60 7.39
N PRO A 267 11.94 12.77 6.79
CA PRO A 267 11.05 13.31 5.77
C PRO A 267 11.10 12.45 4.50
N ILE A 268 10.37 12.84 3.47
CA ILE A 268 10.44 12.32 2.10
C ILE A 268 10.93 13.43 1.17
N LYS A 269 11.73 13.09 0.15
CA LYS A 269 12.10 14.04 -0.91
C LYS A 269 11.17 13.83 -2.10
N VAL A 270 10.56 14.90 -2.58
CA VAL A 270 9.62 14.94 -3.70
C VAL A 270 10.27 15.73 -4.82
N GLU A 271 10.21 15.23 -6.05
CA GLU A 271 10.74 15.95 -7.22
C GLU A 271 9.80 15.77 -8.41
N LYS A 272 9.33 16.87 -9.02
CA LYS A 272 8.57 16.82 -10.27
C LYS A 272 9.53 16.77 -11.44
N THR A 273 9.63 15.62 -12.10
CA THR A 273 10.51 15.43 -13.26
C THR A 273 9.82 15.80 -14.57
N TYR A 274 8.49 15.76 -14.63
CA TYR A 274 7.71 16.16 -15.79
C TYR A 274 6.28 16.57 -15.43
N GLY A 275 5.68 17.46 -16.23
CA GLY A 275 4.29 17.89 -16.13
C GLY A 275 4.09 19.30 -15.59
N ASP A 276 2.87 19.83 -15.77
CA ASP A 276 2.58 21.25 -15.57
C ASP A 276 1.98 21.57 -14.19
N ILE A 277 1.62 20.55 -13.40
CA ILE A 277 1.08 20.75 -12.05
C ILE A 277 2.13 21.47 -11.18
N ASP A 278 1.72 22.50 -10.46
CA ASP A 278 2.61 23.26 -9.60
C ASP A 278 3.06 22.42 -8.39
N MET A 279 4.27 22.71 -7.88
CA MET A 279 4.86 21.92 -6.80
C MET A 279 4.07 22.01 -5.49
N LEU A 280 3.41 23.14 -5.20
CA LEU A 280 2.65 23.28 -3.97
C LEU A 280 1.41 22.37 -4.00
N THR A 281 0.75 22.28 -5.14
CA THR A 281 -0.32 21.31 -5.39
C THR A 281 0.18 19.87 -5.22
N ILE A 282 1.32 19.50 -5.82
CA ILE A 282 1.91 18.16 -5.66
C ILE A 282 2.22 17.83 -4.20
N ILE A 283 2.81 18.77 -3.44
CA ILE A 283 3.10 18.58 -2.01
C ILE A 283 1.83 18.34 -1.23
N ASN A 284 0.76 19.12 -1.48
CA ASN A 284 -0.52 18.97 -0.83
C ASN A 284 -1.18 17.62 -1.19
N GLN A 285 -1.16 17.21 -2.46
CA GLN A 285 -1.64 15.90 -2.90
C GLN A 285 -0.89 14.77 -2.19
N ILE A 286 0.45 14.79 -2.19
CA ILE A 286 1.28 13.79 -1.52
C ILE A 286 0.99 13.74 -0.03
N TYR A 287 0.93 14.90 0.64
CA TYR A 287 0.62 14.95 2.06
C TYR A 287 -0.75 14.35 2.35
N ALA A 288 -1.80 14.74 1.61
CA ALA A 288 -3.14 14.19 1.77
C ALA A 288 -3.16 12.66 1.56
N LEU A 289 -2.47 12.17 0.53
CA LEU A 289 -2.33 10.74 0.24
C LEU A 289 -1.54 9.98 1.31
N THR A 290 -0.72 10.64 2.14
CA THR A 290 -0.08 9.99 3.32
C THR A 290 -1.07 9.80 4.48
N GLN A 291 -2.13 10.61 4.54
CA GLN A 291 -3.10 10.61 5.64
C GLN A 291 -4.16 9.53 5.53
N ILE A 292 -4.48 9.10 4.31
CA ILE A 292 -5.59 8.18 4.04
C ILE A 292 -5.17 6.70 4.02
N HIS A 293 -4.18 6.32 4.83
CA HIS A 293 -3.80 4.93 4.96
C HIS A 293 -4.93 4.09 5.59
N VAL A 294 -5.54 3.20 4.81
CA VAL A 294 -6.68 2.36 5.25
C VAL A 294 -6.32 1.34 6.35
N GLY A 295 -5.06 0.86 6.41
CA GLY A 295 -4.68 -0.27 7.28
C GLY A 295 -4.44 0.08 8.75
N SER A 296 -4.46 1.36 9.13
CA SER A 296 -4.24 1.78 10.51
C SER A 296 -4.81 3.17 10.75
N ALA A 297 -5.15 3.48 12.01
CA ALA A 297 -5.45 4.86 12.41
C ALA A 297 -4.22 5.78 12.31
N LYS A 298 -3.00 5.22 12.28
CA LYS A 298 -1.78 5.98 12.04
C LYS A 298 -1.56 6.15 10.54
N SER A 299 -1.30 7.39 10.12
CA SER A 299 -0.88 7.72 8.76
C SER A 299 0.37 6.96 8.35
N LEU A 300 0.50 6.68 7.05
CA LEU A 300 1.73 6.12 6.49
C LEU A 300 2.75 7.25 6.26
N ARG A 301 4.05 6.95 6.38
CA ARG A 301 5.10 7.93 6.04
C ARG A 301 5.12 8.26 4.54
N LEU A 302 4.86 7.25 3.71
CA LEU A 302 4.78 7.41 2.26
C LEU A 302 3.33 7.68 1.85
N PRO A 303 3.09 8.41 0.75
CA PRO A 303 1.74 8.47 0.17
C PRO A 303 1.29 7.05 -0.17
N ILE A 304 -0.02 6.79 -0.06
CA ILE A 304 -0.56 5.44 -0.35
C ILE A 304 -0.17 4.93 -1.73
N THR A 305 0.10 5.80 -2.71
CA THR A 305 0.60 5.45 -4.04
C THR A 305 1.92 4.65 -3.98
N THR A 306 2.99 5.20 -3.41
CA THR A 306 4.28 4.49 -3.34
C THR A 306 4.35 3.56 -2.14
N GLY A 307 3.68 3.91 -1.05
CA GLY A 307 3.60 3.09 0.15
C GLY A 307 2.91 1.75 -0.07
N TYR A 308 1.85 1.70 -0.88
CA TYR A 308 1.20 0.42 -1.19
C TYR A 308 1.95 -0.35 -2.27
N ALA A 309 2.52 0.33 -3.27
CA ALA A 309 3.41 -0.32 -4.23
C ALA A 309 4.58 -1.03 -3.52
N ASP A 310 5.24 -0.39 -2.54
CA ASP A 310 6.31 -0.98 -1.71
C ASP A 310 5.81 -2.18 -0.89
N LYS A 311 4.60 -2.11 -0.32
CA LYS A 311 3.99 -3.26 0.37
C LYS A 311 3.71 -4.42 -0.59
N ILE A 312 3.22 -4.14 -1.80
CA ILE A 312 2.98 -5.15 -2.83
C ILE A 312 4.28 -5.81 -3.25
N CYS A 313 5.33 -5.04 -3.52
CA CYS A 313 6.65 -5.56 -3.85
C CYS A 313 7.20 -6.49 -2.76
N LYS A 314 7.04 -6.15 -1.48
CA LYS A 314 7.50 -6.97 -0.35
C LYS A 314 6.66 -8.23 -0.11
N ALA A 315 5.38 -8.18 -0.42
CA ALA A 315 4.43 -9.28 -0.19
C ALA A 315 4.03 -9.98 -1.48
N ILE A 316 4.86 -9.89 -2.53
CA ILE A 316 4.48 -10.30 -3.89
C ILE A 316 4.08 -11.78 -3.97
N ASP A 317 4.72 -12.68 -3.23
CA ASP A 317 4.37 -14.10 -3.17
C ASP A 317 3.03 -14.38 -2.45
N TYR A 318 2.43 -13.37 -1.83
CA TYR A 318 1.25 -13.44 -0.96
C TYR A 318 0.06 -12.62 -1.47
N ILE A 319 0.15 -12.15 -2.72
CA ILE A 319 -0.85 -11.33 -3.38
C ILE A 319 -1.30 -12.07 -4.65
N PRO A 320 -2.62 -12.16 -4.91
CA PRO A 320 -3.14 -12.72 -6.16
C PRO A 320 -2.48 -12.05 -7.37
N SER A 321 -1.99 -12.85 -8.31
CA SER A 321 -1.35 -12.35 -9.54
C SER A 321 -2.35 -12.23 -10.68
N GLY A 322 -2.14 -11.24 -11.55
CA GLY A 322 -2.85 -11.17 -12.84
C GLY A 322 -4.34 -10.85 -12.74
N GLN A 323 -4.83 -10.45 -11.57
CA GLN A 323 -6.22 -10.05 -11.37
C GLN A 323 -6.29 -8.63 -10.81
N VAL A 324 -7.28 -7.90 -11.32
CA VAL A 324 -7.77 -6.62 -10.81
C VAL A 324 -8.52 -6.89 -9.52
N ASP A 325 -8.13 -6.22 -8.43
CA ASP A 325 -8.79 -6.39 -7.14
C ASP A 325 -8.85 -5.09 -6.35
N ASN A 326 -10.03 -4.76 -5.83
CA ASN A 326 -10.22 -3.62 -4.93
C ASN A 326 -9.94 -4.00 -3.47
N ARG A 327 -9.66 -5.29 -3.19
CA ARG A 327 -9.29 -5.82 -1.87
C ARG A 327 -7.79 -5.70 -1.63
N LEU A 328 -7.42 -5.15 -0.49
CA LEU A 328 -6.02 -4.87 -0.16
C LEU A 328 -5.35 -6.04 0.57
N PHE A 329 -5.00 -7.12 -0.14
CA PHE A 329 -4.43 -8.37 0.43
C PHE A 329 -3.15 -8.16 1.26
N PHE A 330 -2.41 -7.10 0.97
CA PHE A 330 -1.11 -6.74 1.55
C PHE A 330 -1.18 -5.90 2.84
N LEU A 331 -2.39 -5.52 3.30
CA LEU A 331 -2.53 -4.75 4.54
C LEU A 331 -2.15 -5.51 5.81
#